data_AF-A0A7V1L3U2-F1
#
_entry.id   AF-A0A7V1L3U2-F1
#
_cell.length_a   1.000
_cell.length_b   1.000
_cell.length_c   1.000
_cell.angle_alpha   90.00
_cell.angle_beta   90.00
_cell.angle_gamma   90.00
#
_symmetry.space_group_name_H-M   'P 1'
#
loop_
_entity.id
_entity.type
_entity.pdbx_description
1 polymer ?
#
loop_
_entity_poly.entity_id
_entity_poly.type
_entity_poly.pdbx_seq_one_letter_code
_entity_poly.pdbx_strand_id
1 'polypeptide(L)'
;MVMLESRPSSHEPGENTHAKEARTEHLPEYVDIADVRVQQRLIEHFFLSLHPEMPLSDPDTRAYAAREWIGDPNDSATYAARFREYVQTHKNHSQQINVSDPKALDDILTAIGAKEEAPPPIHKRALQ
;
A
#
# COMPACT_ATOMS: atom_id res chain seq x y z
N MET A 1 27.58 -32.03 61.16
CA MET A 1 27.03 -30.89 60.39
C MET A 1 28.22 -30.19 59.74
N VAL A 2 28.38 -30.03 58.44
CA VAL A 2 27.61 -30.32 57.21
C VAL A 2 28.67 -30.48 56.09
N MET A 3 28.49 -31.46 55.20
CA MET A 3 29.27 -31.57 53.96
C MET A 3 28.75 -30.53 52.97
N LEU A 4 29.62 -29.77 52.30
CA LEU A 4 29.21 -28.86 51.22
C LEU A 4 29.86 -29.30 49.91
N GLU A 5 29.01 -29.84 49.05
CA GLU A 5 29.29 -30.37 47.71
C GLU A 5 29.91 -29.34 46.76
N SER A 6 30.83 -29.83 45.94
CA SER A 6 31.34 -29.17 44.75
C SER A 6 30.28 -29.15 43.63
N ARG A 7 29.99 -27.99 43.06
CA ARG A 7 29.27 -27.86 41.80
C ARG A 7 30.25 -27.42 40.69
N PRO A 8 30.42 -28.19 39.60
CA PRO A 8 30.97 -27.64 38.38
C PRO A 8 29.89 -26.80 37.68
N SER A 9 30.23 -25.55 37.37
CA SER A 9 29.38 -24.65 36.58
C SER A 9 29.44 -25.11 35.12
N SER A 10 28.34 -25.64 34.61
CA SER A 10 28.14 -25.91 33.18
C SER A 10 28.28 -24.61 32.38
N HIS A 11 29.29 -24.55 31.51
CA HIS A 11 29.42 -23.52 30.48
C HIS A 11 28.98 -24.14 29.16
N GLU A 12 27.68 -24.03 28.84
CA GLU A 12 27.21 -24.30 27.48
C GLU A 12 27.51 -23.05 26.62
N PRO A 13 28.18 -23.18 25.46
CA PRO A 13 28.36 -22.06 24.56
C PRO A 13 27.01 -21.77 23.91
N GLY A 14 26.35 -20.71 24.38
CA GLY A 14 25.14 -20.17 23.75
C GLY A 14 25.46 -19.75 22.32
N GLU A 15 25.05 -20.58 21.39
CA GLU A 15 24.84 -20.30 19.97
C GLU A 15 24.00 -19.02 19.83
N ASN A 16 24.66 -17.87 19.69
CA ASN A 16 24.01 -16.65 19.21
C ASN A 16 23.96 -16.73 17.69
N THR A 17 23.12 -17.62 17.18
CA THR A 17 22.54 -17.45 15.85
C THR A 17 21.72 -16.18 15.90
N HIS A 18 22.37 -15.09 15.50
CA HIS A 18 21.76 -13.82 15.16
C HIS A 18 20.85 -14.11 13.97
N ALA A 19 19.64 -14.61 14.25
CA ALA A 19 18.56 -14.60 13.31
C ALA A 19 18.42 -13.14 12.89
N LYS A 20 18.77 -12.85 11.63
CA LYS A 20 18.26 -11.68 10.94
C LYS A 20 16.75 -11.82 10.98
N GLU A 21 16.14 -11.32 12.05
CA GLU A 21 14.73 -10.98 12.05
C GLU A 21 14.61 -10.00 10.89
N ALA A 22 14.10 -10.51 9.77
CA ALA A 22 13.53 -9.70 8.74
C ALA A 22 12.57 -8.77 9.48
N ARG A 23 12.99 -7.51 9.63
CA ARG A 23 12.20 -6.49 10.28
C ARG A 23 11.00 -6.31 9.37
N THR A 24 9.97 -7.13 9.58
CA THR A 24 8.65 -6.95 9.02
C THR A 24 8.20 -5.63 9.62
N GLU A 25 8.47 -4.53 8.92
CA GLU A 25 7.91 -3.25 9.24
C GLU A 25 6.39 -3.47 9.23
N HIS A 26 5.81 -3.65 10.42
CA HIS A 26 4.37 -3.65 10.60
C HIS A 26 3.91 -2.25 10.24
N LEU A 27 3.52 -2.08 8.98
CA LEU A 27 2.92 -0.85 8.52
C LEU A 27 1.59 -0.68 9.28
N PRO A 28 1.24 0.56 9.64
CA PRO A 28 -0.07 0.84 10.20
C PRO A 28 -1.15 0.38 9.20
N GLU A 29 -2.16 -0.32 9.72
CA GLU A 29 -3.27 -0.85 8.93
C GLU A 29 -4.04 0.28 8.22
N TYR A 30 -4.10 1.45 8.86
CA TYR A 30 -4.77 2.64 8.37
C TYR A 30 -3.80 3.82 8.32
N VAL A 31 -3.79 4.52 7.18
CA VAL A 31 -2.98 5.72 6.96
C VAL A 31 -3.82 6.80 6.31
N ASP A 32 -3.40 8.06 6.45
CA ASP A 32 -4.07 9.18 5.77
C ASP A 32 -3.95 9.03 4.25
N ILE A 33 -4.97 9.45 3.51
CA ILE A 33 -4.96 9.38 2.04
C ILE A 33 -3.84 10.22 1.40
N ALA A 34 -3.37 11.29 2.05
CA ALA A 34 -2.22 12.05 1.59
C ALA A 34 -0.88 11.35 1.86
N ASP A 35 -0.87 10.23 2.59
CA ASP A 35 0.35 9.51 2.93
C ASP A 35 1.05 8.94 1.68
N VAL A 36 2.38 9.01 1.69
CA VAL A 36 3.22 8.55 0.58
C VAL A 36 3.03 7.06 0.27
N ARG A 37 2.67 6.24 1.26
CA ARG A 37 2.43 4.80 1.08
C ARG A 37 1.12 4.54 0.33
N VAL A 38 0.05 5.29 0.61
CA VAL A 38 -1.21 5.20 -0.14
C VAL A 38 -0.95 5.60 -1.59
N GLN A 39 -0.23 6.69 -1.81
CA GLN A 39 0.13 7.15 -3.14
C GLN A 39 0.95 6.09 -3.89
N GLN A 40 1.96 5.50 -3.25
CA GLN A 40 2.72 4.38 -3.84
C GLN A 40 1.82 3.20 -4.19
N ARG A 41 0.93 2.77 -3.30
CA ARG A 41 0.00 1.67 -3.56
C ARG A 41 -0.95 1.96 -4.70
N LEU A 42 -1.47 3.18 -4.79
CA LEU A 42 -2.33 3.61 -5.90
C LEU A 42 -1.57 3.58 -7.23
N ILE A 43 -0.34 4.10 -7.26
CA ILE A 43 0.55 4.03 -8.43
C ILE A 43 0.74 2.57 -8.85
N GLU A 44 1.15 1.71 -7.91
CA GLU A 44 1.41 0.30 -8.18
C GLU A 44 0.15 -0.40 -8.72
N HIS A 45 -0.98 -0.21 -8.04
CA HIS A 45 -2.23 -0.87 -8.37
C HIS A 45 -2.79 -0.41 -9.72
N PHE A 46 -2.78 0.90 -9.97
CA PHE A 46 -3.24 1.48 -11.24
C PHE A 46 -2.33 1.10 -12.39
N PHE A 47 -1.02 1.27 -12.22
CA PHE A 47 -0.04 1.00 -13.27
C PHE A 47 -0.02 -0.48 -13.66
N LEU A 48 -0.04 -1.40 -12.70
CA LEU A 48 -0.10 -2.83 -12.99
C LEU A 48 -1.44 -3.27 -13.59
N SER A 49 -2.52 -2.52 -13.35
CA SER A 49 -3.82 -2.77 -14.00
C SER A 49 -3.79 -2.40 -15.49
N LEU A 50 -3.06 -1.35 -15.87
CA LEU A 50 -2.89 -0.92 -17.26
C LEU A 50 -1.78 -1.67 -18.00
N HIS A 51 -0.68 -1.94 -17.30
CA HIS A 51 0.54 -2.57 -17.82
C HIS A 51 0.92 -3.80 -16.98
N PRO A 52 0.11 -4.87 -16.99
CA PRO A 52 0.40 -6.08 -16.21
C PRO A 52 1.70 -6.77 -16.64
N GLU A 53 2.17 -6.49 -17.86
CA GLU A 53 3.41 -7.00 -18.43
C GLU A 53 4.67 -6.24 -17.99
N MET A 54 4.53 -5.09 -17.33
CA MET A 54 5.64 -4.22 -16.90
C MET A 54 5.83 -4.30 -15.39
N PRO A 55 6.72 -5.19 -14.88
CA PRO A 55 6.90 -5.36 -13.45
C PRO A 55 7.62 -4.18 -12.81
N LEU A 56 7.12 -3.72 -11.67
CA LEU A 56 7.71 -2.62 -10.89
C LEU A 56 8.99 -3.00 -10.14
N SER A 57 9.54 -4.20 -10.38
CA SER A 57 10.87 -4.59 -9.91
C SER A 57 11.98 -3.76 -10.59
N ASP A 58 11.74 -3.31 -11.82
CA ASP A 58 12.67 -2.51 -12.60
C ASP A 58 12.58 -1.00 -12.24
N PRO A 59 13.71 -0.31 -12.01
CA PRO A 59 13.71 1.10 -11.63
C PRO A 59 13.16 2.04 -12.70
N ASP A 60 13.40 1.77 -13.98
CA ASP A 60 12.87 2.58 -15.09
C ASP A 60 11.35 2.45 -15.18
N THR A 61 10.83 1.24 -14.97
CA THR A 61 9.39 0.97 -14.92
C THR A 61 8.72 1.70 -13.74
N ARG A 62 9.36 1.73 -12.56
CA ARG A 62 8.88 2.55 -11.43
C ARG A 62 8.91 4.03 -11.74
N ALA A 63 9.95 4.52 -12.39
CA ALA A 63 10.06 5.93 -12.78
C ALA A 63 8.98 6.30 -13.81
N TYR A 64 8.66 5.40 -14.73
CA TYR A 64 7.57 5.56 -15.69
C TYR A 64 6.20 5.59 -14.98
N ALA A 65 5.91 4.63 -14.10
CA ALA A 65 4.68 4.61 -13.31
C ALA A 65 4.51 5.87 -12.43
N ALA A 66 5.60 6.34 -11.81
CA ALA A 66 5.58 7.58 -11.03
C ALA A 66 5.35 8.82 -11.91
N ARG A 67 5.91 8.86 -13.13
CA ARG A 67 5.67 9.96 -14.08
C ARG A 67 4.22 10.03 -14.53
N GLU A 68 3.61 8.89 -14.84
CA GLU A 68 2.18 8.80 -15.17
C GLU A 68 1.30 9.33 -14.02
N TRP A 69 1.71 9.07 -12.77
CA TRP A 69 0.97 9.48 -11.59
C TRP A 69 1.26 10.89 -11.07
N ILE A 70 2.42 11.47 -11.35
CA ILE A 70 2.72 12.87 -11.03
C ILE A 70 2.04 13.79 -12.05
N GLY A 71 1.99 13.34 -13.32
CA GLY A 71 1.39 14.10 -14.43
C GLY A 71 2.06 15.44 -14.68
N ASP A 72 1.58 16.18 -15.68
CA ASP A 72 1.94 17.60 -15.79
C ASP A 72 1.16 18.38 -14.72
N PRO A 73 1.81 19.21 -13.89
CA PRO A 73 1.14 19.95 -12.83
C PRO A 73 0.13 20.98 -13.34
N ASN A 74 0.25 21.42 -14.61
CA ASN A 74 -0.67 22.34 -15.27
C ASN A 74 -1.81 21.62 -16.01
N ASP A 75 -1.71 20.31 -16.19
CA ASP A 75 -2.76 19.51 -16.80
C ASP A 75 -3.74 19.00 -15.73
N SER A 76 -4.87 19.69 -15.64
CA SER A 76 -5.97 19.36 -14.73
C SER A 76 -6.79 18.14 -15.18
N ALA A 77 -6.55 17.61 -16.38
CA ALA A 77 -7.24 16.44 -16.88
C ALA A 77 -6.58 15.11 -16.44
N THR A 78 -5.32 15.15 -16.01
CA THR A 78 -4.60 13.98 -15.49
C THR A 78 -5.22 13.37 -14.24
N TYR A 79 -5.08 12.05 -14.08
CA TYR A 79 -5.45 11.34 -12.85
C TYR A 79 -4.72 11.88 -11.62
N ALA A 80 -3.46 12.30 -11.80
CA ALA A 80 -2.66 13.00 -10.81
C ALA A 80 -3.32 14.28 -10.28
N ALA A 81 -3.87 15.11 -11.16
CA ALA A 81 -4.57 16.33 -10.78
C ALA A 81 -5.87 16.04 -10.04
N ARG A 82 -6.66 15.08 -10.52
CA ARG A 82 -7.91 14.66 -9.88
C ARG A 82 -7.66 14.04 -8.50
N PHE A 83 -6.59 13.26 -8.33
CA PHE A 83 -6.19 12.75 -7.03
C PHE A 83 -5.76 13.86 -6.07
N ARG A 84 -4.98 14.85 -6.54
CA ARG A 84 -4.64 16.03 -5.73
C ARG A 84 -5.88 16.79 -5.26
N GLU A 85 -6.87 16.97 -6.14
CA GLU A 85 -8.17 17.59 -5.80
C GLU A 85 -8.98 16.74 -4.81
N TYR A 86 -9.02 15.42 -5.02
CA TYR A 86 -9.66 14.47 -4.10
C TYR A 86 -9.04 14.57 -2.71
N VAL A 87 -7.71 14.54 -2.60
CA VAL A 87 -6.99 14.70 -1.33
C VAL A 87 -7.30 16.06 -0.70
N GLN A 88 -7.29 17.17 -1.45
CA GLN A 88 -7.63 18.51 -0.93
C GLN A 88 -9.04 18.55 -0.33
N THR A 89 -10.01 17.92 -1.00
CA THR A 89 -11.41 17.84 -0.57
C THR A 89 -11.56 17.01 0.71
N HIS A 90 -10.79 15.93 0.85
CA HIS A 90 -10.83 15.02 1.99
C HIS A 90 -9.81 15.34 3.09
N LYS A 91 -8.93 16.34 2.88
CA LYS A 91 -7.90 16.78 3.84
C LYS A 91 -8.50 17.35 5.13
N ASN A 92 -9.69 17.94 5.05
CA ASN A 92 -10.42 18.42 6.23
C ASN A 92 -11.08 17.28 7.01
N HIS A 93 -11.21 16.08 6.44
CA HIS A 93 -11.88 14.92 7.03
C HIS A 93 -10.92 13.82 7.53
N SER A 94 -9.59 13.98 7.39
CA SER A 94 -8.59 12.97 7.79
C SER A 94 -8.98 11.56 7.33
N GLN A 95 -9.33 11.42 6.05
CA GLN A 95 -9.82 10.14 5.54
C GLN A 95 -8.71 9.10 5.62
N GLN A 96 -8.84 8.22 6.61
CA GLN A 96 -7.93 7.09 6.79
C GLN A 96 -8.35 5.95 5.87
N ILE A 97 -7.38 5.41 5.15
CA ILE A 97 -7.55 4.35 4.17
C ILE A 97 -6.80 3.12 4.66
N ASN A 98 -7.43 1.95 4.54
CA ASN A 98 -6.73 0.69 4.76
C ASN A 98 -5.86 0.38 3.53
N VAL A 99 -4.54 0.46 3.68
CA VAL A 99 -3.57 0.24 2.57
C VAL A 99 -3.45 -1.22 2.14
N SER A 100 -3.96 -2.14 2.94
CA SER A 100 -3.99 -3.57 2.63
C SER A 100 -5.29 -3.99 1.96
N ASP A 101 -6.30 -3.11 1.92
CA ASP A 101 -7.57 -3.38 1.25
C ASP A 101 -7.51 -2.91 -0.22
N PRO A 102 -7.48 -3.84 -1.20
CA PRO A 102 -7.44 -3.46 -2.62
C PRO A 102 -8.72 -2.73 -3.04
N LYS A 103 -9.84 -2.99 -2.37
CA LYS A 103 -11.11 -2.30 -2.65
C LYS A 103 -11.03 -0.82 -2.25
N ALA A 104 -10.43 -0.48 -1.12
CA ALA A 104 -10.22 0.90 -0.71
C ALA A 104 -9.36 1.69 -1.72
N LEU A 105 -8.37 1.03 -2.34
CA LEU A 105 -7.58 1.63 -3.43
C LEU A 105 -8.44 1.81 -4.69
N ASP A 106 -9.28 0.83 -5.02
CA ASP A 106 -10.19 0.85 -6.16
C ASP A 106 -11.23 1.98 -6.06
N ASP A 107 -11.83 2.16 -4.89
CA ASP A 107 -12.80 3.23 -4.61
C ASP A 107 -12.18 4.62 -4.83
N ILE A 108 -10.90 4.81 -4.47
CA ILE A 108 -10.17 6.06 -4.75
C ILE A 108 -9.95 6.22 -6.25
N LEU A 109 -9.54 5.16 -6.97
CA LEU A 109 -9.34 5.21 -8.41
C LEU A 109 -10.65 5.50 -9.16
N THR A 110 -11.77 4.94 -8.73
CA THR A 110 -13.10 5.26 -9.26
C THR A 110 -13.48 6.71 -8.95
N ALA A 111 -13.24 7.18 -7.72
CA ALA A 111 -13.57 8.55 -7.33
C ALA A 111 -12.80 9.62 -8.14
N ILE A 112 -11.56 9.34 -8.54
CA ILE A 112 -10.76 10.22 -9.41
C ILE A 112 -10.98 9.95 -10.91
N GLY A 113 -11.85 9.00 -11.26
CA GLY A 113 -12.16 8.60 -12.63
C GLY A 113 -11.01 7.89 -13.36
N ALA A 114 -10.06 7.32 -12.62
CA ALA A 114 -8.98 6.48 -13.15
C ALA A 114 -9.41 5.03 -13.42
N LYS A 115 -10.53 4.60 -12.82
CA LYS A 115 -11.18 3.34 -13.15
C LYS A 115 -12.61 3.61 -13.57
N GLU A 116 -13.09 2.94 -14.62
CA GLU A 116 -14.51 2.96 -14.96
C GLU A 116 -15.33 2.54 -13.74
N GLU A 117 -16.35 3.34 -13.39
CA GLU A 117 -17.35 2.92 -12.42
C GLU A 117 -17.90 1.59 -12.92
N ALA A 118 -17.62 0.50 -12.19
CA ALA A 118 -18.19 -0.78 -12.54
C ALA A 118 -19.70 -0.56 -12.67
N PRO A 119 -20.32 -0.94 -13.81
CA PRO A 119 -21.74 -0.68 -14.00
C PRO A 119 -22.46 -1.22 -12.76
N PRO A 120 -23.39 -0.45 -12.17
CA PRO A 120 -24.09 -0.88 -10.97
C PRO A 120 -24.58 -2.31 -11.21
N PRO A 121 -24.43 -3.23 -10.23
CA PRO A 121 -24.77 -4.62 -10.45
C PRO A 121 -26.17 -4.64 -11.06
N ILE A 122 -26.26 -5.13 -12.30
CA ILE A 122 -27.55 -5.27 -12.97
C ILE A 122 -28.29 -6.29 -12.12
N HIS A 123 -29.06 -5.80 -11.14
CA HIS A 123 -30.08 -6.57 -10.47
C HIS A 123 -31.05 -6.90 -11.59
N LYS A 124 -30.80 -8.04 -12.24
CA LYS A 124 -31.82 -8.75 -13.01
C LYS A 124 -32.92 -9.05 -12.00
N ARG A 125 -33.82 -8.10 -11.79
CA ARG A 125 -35.16 -8.38 -11.29
C ARG A 125 -35.70 -9.38 -12.29
N ALA A 126 -35.68 -10.64 -11.87
CA ALA A 126 -36.34 -11.71 -12.59
C ALA A 126 -37.77 -11.23 -12.84
N LEU A 127 -38.13 -11.22 -14.12
CA LEU A 127 -39.51 -11.07 -14.56
C LEU A 127 -40.33 -12.14 -13.81
N GLN A 128 -41.26 -11.71 -12.97
CA GLN A 128 -42.39 -12.52 -12.53
C GLN A 128 -43.66 -11.77 -12.91
#